data_AF-K1V6R2-F1
#
_entry.id   AF-K1V6R2-F1
#
_cell.length_a   1.000
_cell.length_b   1.000
_cell.length_c   1.000
_cell.angle_alpha   90.00
_cell.angle_beta   90.00
_cell.angle_gamma   90.00
#
_symmetry.space_group_name_H-M   'P 1'
#
loop_
_entity.id
_entity.type
_entity.pdbx_description
1 polymer ?
#
loop_
_entity_poly.entity_id
_entity_poly.type
_entity_poly.pdbx_seq_one_letter_code
_entity_poly.pdbx_strand_id
1 'polypeptide(L)'
;MNLTTGASADQILSLDNIRSQLIRLEDTIIFSFSTVTALLSEELASALKPELARACPTPQPVTRWGRAPKSNGAAGSEESANRAPAQGGGRAGSMLIERAQFALNKKIYDPQGFKDQIDFEGSWLDWFLFETESFHAKARRFTRKDTEAAVSDPAKVAAQQAETEERLQEKCARTKLTPSPDEHPFTPIEKLPSPIIAAQEFPHLLHEPSAVHPSTNVNKRILDFYINHIVPGITEVPPGSPKTSRRLSSSGSNPLDDGNYGSAATRDVEVLQALSRRIHFGMFVSESKFRSAPADFIPHIQAQPPNTAELEKLITKPEVERKLLVRLGNKARVYGCEMDANGHVIPDDSMRKIDIEQVVRLYRDWVIPLTKDVEVDYLVHRLDGVSQEQIDRWMQTNKY
;
A
#
# COMPACT_ATOMS: atom_id res chain seq x y z
N MET A 1 -4.72 8.96 5.89
CA MET A 1 -4.54 10.29 6.50
C MET A 1 -5.79 11.05 6.18
N ASN A 2 -6.50 11.62 7.16
CA ASN A 2 -7.61 12.48 6.82
C ASN A 2 -7.05 13.89 6.58
N LEU A 3 -6.87 14.22 5.30
CA LEU A 3 -6.28 15.46 4.82
C LEU A 3 -7.19 16.68 5.05
N THR A 4 -8.42 16.48 5.54
CA THR A 4 -9.44 17.53 5.66
C THR A 4 -9.94 17.73 7.11
N THR A 5 -9.23 17.21 8.11
CA THR A 5 -9.58 17.32 9.55
C THR A 5 -9.48 18.73 10.14
N GLY A 6 -9.20 19.75 9.34
CA GLY A 6 -8.91 21.10 9.83
C GLY A 6 -7.56 21.22 10.56
N ALA A 7 -6.74 20.15 10.57
CA ALA A 7 -5.37 20.18 11.05
C ALA A 7 -4.52 21.08 10.14
N SER A 8 -3.55 21.80 10.72
CA SER A 8 -2.66 22.65 9.93
C SER A 8 -1.77 21.82 9.00
N ALA A 9 -1.31 22.40 7.90
CA ALA A 9 -0.41 21.72 6.96
C ALA A 9 0.84 21.17 7.68
N ASP A 10 1.35 21.87 8.68
CA ASP A 10 2.50 21.44 9.49
C ASP A 10 2.21 20.19 10.34
N GLN A 11 0.99 20.07 10.88
CA GLN A 11 0.57 18.87 11.61
C GLN A 11 0.44 17.67 10.66
N ILE A 12 -0.14 17.89 9.48
CA ILE A 12 -0.31 16.86 8.46
C ILE A 12 1.06 16.37 7.96
N LEU A 13 1.98 17.29 7.67
CA LEU A 13 3.32 17.01 7.17
C LEU A 13 4.35 16.68 8.28
N SER A 14 3.90 16.54 9.53
CA SER A 14 4.78 16.14 10.62
C SER A 14 5.37 14.75 10.38
N LEU A 15 6.66 14.58 10.69
CA LEU A 15 7.36 13.31 10.46
C LEU A 15 6.71 12.14 11.21
N ASP A 16 6.12 12.38 12.38
CA ASP A 16 5.46 11.33 13.16
C ASP A 16 4.14 10.88 12.53
N ASN A 17 3.36 11.81 11.98
CA ASN A 17 2.15 11.46 11.25
C ASN A 17 2.48 10.73 9.94
N ILE A 18 3.48 11.21 9.20
CA ILE A 18 3.99 10.55 7.99
C ILE A 18 4.49 9.14 8.31
N ARG A 19 5.30 8.96 9.36
CA ARG A 19 5.77 7.63 9.80
C ARG A 19 4.62 6.70 10.17
N SER A 20 3.66 7.18 10.95
CA SER A 20 2.45 6.41 11.31
C SER A 20 1.70 5.99 10.05
N GLN A 21 1.61 6.88 9.06
CA GLN A 21 0.94 6.58 7.81
C GLN A 21 1.70 5.58 6.92
N LEU A 22 3.02 5.69 6.83
CA LEU A 22 3.85 4.75 6.10
C LEU A 22 3.76 3.34 6.71
N ILE A 23 3.69 3.24 8.04
CA ILE A 23 3.47 1.96 8.74
C ILE A 23 2.09 1.41 8.40
N ARG A 24 1.04 2.24 8.40
CA ARG A 24 -0.31 1.81 8.00
C ARG A 24 -0.37 1.34 6.55
N LEU A 25 0.28 2.03 5.62
CA LEU A 25 0.31 1.65 4.20
C LEU A 25 1.16 0.39 3.97
N GLU A 26 2.25 0.22 4.71
CA GLU A 26 3.00 -1.05 4.79
C GLU A 26 2.07 -2.17 5.25
N ASP A 27 1.31 -1.92 6.31
CA ASP A 27 0.33 -2.89 6.77
C ASP A 27 -0.73 -3.14 5.71
N THR A 28 -1.29 -2.15 5.01
CA THR A 28 -2.31 -2.40 3.96
C THR A 28 -1.79 -3.30 2.83
N ILE A 29 -0.57 -3.06 2.33
CA ILE A 29 0.03 -3.88 1.26
C ILE A 29 0.20 -5.33 1.72
N ILE A 30 0.63 -5.51 2.97
CA ILE A 30 1.01 -6.81 3.49
C ILE A 30 -0.10 -7.44 4.32
N PHE A 31 -1.16 -6.74 4.72
CA PHE A 31 -2.23 -7.12 5.67
C PHE A 31 -3.50 -6.28 5.40
N SER A 32 -4.58 -6.87 4.91
CA SER A 32 -5.86 -6.14 4.90
C SER A 32 -6.44 -6.17 6.30
N PHE A 33 -6.28 -5.07 7.05
CA PHE A 33 -7.26 -4.73 8.07
C PHE A 33 -8.33 -3.88 7.41
N SER A 34 -9.46 -4.47 7.05
CA SER A 34 -10.68 -3.67 6.99
C SER A 34 -10.86 -3.04 8.36
N THR A 35 -10.91 -1.72 8.39
CA THR A 35 -11.02 -0.85 9.57
C THR A 35 -12.13 -1.29 10.53
N VAL A 36 -11.79 -2.16 11.48
CA VAL A 36 -12.54 -2.40 12.72
C VAL A 36 -11.65 -2.19 13.95
N THR A 37 -10.35 -1.91 13.76
CA THR A 37 -9.36 -1.70 14.82
C THR A 37 -9.41 -0.30 15.45
N ALA A 38 -10.61 0.27 15.61
CA ALA A 38 -10.84 1.40 16.52
C ALA A 38 -11.58 0.99 17.79
N LEU A 39 -12.13 -0.24 17.85
CA LEU A 39 -12.93 -0.71 19.00
C LEU A 39 -12.24 -1.78 19.85
N LEU A 40 -11.06 -2.29 19.47
CA LEU A 40 -10.43 -3.43 20.15
C LEU A 40 -9.14 -3.11 20.91
N SER A 41 -8.65 -1.86 20.90
CA SER A 41 -7.37 -1.53 21.53
C SER A 41 -7.42 -1.49 23.06
N GLU A 42 -8.59 -1.31 23.68
CA GLU A 42 -8.70 -1.30 25.15
C GLU A 42 -8.85 -2.71 25.75
N GLU A 43 -9.59 -3.62 25.11
CA GLU A 43 -9.78 -4.98 25.62
C GLU A 43 -8.56 -5.88 25.39
N LEU A 44 -7.92 -5.82 24.22
CA LEU A 44 -6.77 -6.68 23.91
C LEU A 44 -5.52 -6.30 24.74
N ALA A 45 -5.36 -5.01 25.06
CA ALA A 45 -4.26 -4.52 25.89
C ALA A 45 -4.41 -4.88 27.38
N SER A 46 -5.63 -5.16 27.83
CA SER A 46 -5.93 -5.68 29.17
C SER A 46 -5.66 -7.19 29.27
N ALA A 47 -6.01 -7.94 28.22
CA ALA A 47 -5.89 -9.40 28.18
C ALA A 47 -4.45 -9.93 28.04
N LEU A 48 -3.54 -9.17 27.42
CA LEU A 48 -2.15 -9.62 27.14
C LEU A 48 -1.14 -9.41 28.28
N LYS A 49 -1.50 -8.64 29.33
CA LYS A 49 -0.61 -8.35 30.46
C LYS A 49 -0.29 -9.57 31.36
N PRO A 50 -1.20 -10.52 31.63
CA PRO A 50 -0.92 -11.66 32.51
C PRO A 50 -0.06 -12.77 31.87
N GLU A 51 -0.10 -12.93 30.53
CA GLU A 51 0.60 -14.02 29.85
C GLU A 51 2.09 -13.76 29.62
N LEU A 52 2.47 -12.50 29.36
CA LEU A 52 3.88 -12.09 29.24
C LEU A 52 4.67 -12.22 30.56
N ALA A 53 3.99 -12.18 31.71
CA ALA A 53 4.61 -12.38 33.02
C ALA A 53 4.91 -13.87 33.34
N ARG A 54 4.30 -14.82 32.62
CA ARG A 54 4.48 -16.28 32.85
C ARG A 54 5.59 -16.92 32.03
N ALA A 55 6.19 -16.19 31.08
CA ALA A 55 7.16 -16.73 30.13
C ALA A 55 8.64 -16.61 30.57
N CYS A 56 8.94 -16.35 31.85
CA CYS A 56 10.30 -16.38 32.38
C CYS A 56 10.51 -17.61 33.29
N PRO A 57 11.24 -18.65 32.85
CA PRO A 57 11.69 -19.69 33.77
C PRO A 57 12.94 -19.22 34.52
N THR A 58 12.86 -19.19 35.85
CA THR A 58 14.03 -19.12 36.73
C THR A 58 14.80 -20.46 36.70
N PRO A 59 16.13 -20.46 36.85
CA PRO A 59 16.91 -21.70 36.78
C PRO A 59 16.83 -22.47 38.10
N GLN A 60 16.48 -23.76 38.03
CA GLN A 60 16.55 -24.71 39.16
C GLN A 60 17.54 -25.85 38.82
N PRO A 61 18.27 -26.39 39.81
CA PRO A 61 19.45 -27.21 39.59
C PRO A 61 19.16 -28.72 39.45
N VAL A 62 20.15 -29.40 38.88
CA VAL A 62 20.14 -30.80 38.42
C VAL A 62 20.32 -31.82 39.56
N THR A 63 19.50 -32.88 39.62
CA THR A 63 19.83 -34.22 40.18
C THR A 63 18.97 -35.30 39.50
N ARG A 64 19.56 -36.22 38.72
CA ARG A 64 20.02 -37.61 38.99
C ARG A 64 18.93 -38.72 39.01
N TRP A 65 18.87 -39.46 37.89
CA TRP A 65 18.59 -40.90 37.64
C TRP A 65 17.51 -41.67 38.43
N GLY A 66 16.57 -42.30 37.70
CA GLY A 66 15.87 -43.50 38.17
C GLY A 66 14.63 -43.97 37.38
N ARG A 67 14.84 -44.90 36.42
CA ARG A 67 14.03 -46.10 36.09
C ARG A 67 12.56 -45.98 35.59
N ALA A 68 12.29 -46.65 34.46
CA ALA A 68 10.98 -46.92 33.85
C ALA A 68 10.06 -47.85 34.69
N PRO A 69 8.76 -47.96 34.33
CA PRO A 69 8.35 -49.15 33.55
C PRO A 69 7.29 -48.90 32.46
N LYS A 70 7.14 -49.93 31.60
CA LYS A 70 6.20 -50.10 30.49
C LYS A 70 4.80 -50.53 30.96
N SER A 71 3.76 -50.23 30.18
CA SER A 71 2.60 -51.13 29.99
C SER A 71 1.87 -50.86 28.66
N ASN A 72 1.50 -51.96 28.01
CA ASN A 72 0.89 -52.14 26.68
C ASN A 72 -0.64 -51.99 26.68
N GLY A 73 -1.22 -51.88 25.47
CA GLY A 73 -2.58 -52.31 25.10
C GLY A 73 -3.33 -51.24 24.30
N ALA A 74 -3.50 -51.26 22.97
CA ALA A 74 -4.08 -52.22 22.01
C ALA A 74 -5.55 -51.89 21.62
N ALA A 75 -5.72 -51.62 20.30
CA ALA A 75 -6.82 -51.97 19.39
C ALA A 75 -8.17 -51.19 19.33
N GLY A 76 -8.63 -51.01 18.07
CA GLY A 76 -10.03 -50.77 17.64
C GLY A 76 -10.27 -49.40 16.99
N SER A 77 -10.17 -49.19 15.67
CA SER A 77 -11.09 -49.51 14.55
C SER A 77 -12.17 -48.45 14.29
N GLU A 78 -12.10 -47.89 13.07
CA GLU A 78 -13.17 -47.35 12.21
C GLU A 78 -14.20 -46.36 12.78
N GLU A 79 -14.20 -45.11 12.28
CA GLU A 79 -15.45 -44.52 11.76
C GLU A 79 -15.16 -43.43 10.70
N SER A 80 -15.74 -43.64 9.53
CA SER A 80 -15.68 -42.75 8.37
C SER A 80 -16.80 -41.71 8.43
N ALA A 81 -16.52 -40.55 7.85
CA ALA A 81 -17.47 -39.64 7.22
C ALA A 81 -18.55 -38.97 8.10
N ASN A 82 -18.23 -37.77 8.60
CA ASN A 82 -19.10 -36.60 8.43
C ASN A 82 -18.33 -35.30 8.72
N ARG A 83 -17.76 -34.66 7.70
CA ARG A 83 -17.34 -33.25 7.79
C ARG A 83 -18.40 -32.40 7.12
N ALA A 84 -19.23 -31.79 7.95
CA ALA A 84 -20.10 -30.67 7.56
C ALA A 84 -19.25 -29.52 6.95
N PRO A 85 -19.80 -28.71 6.03
CA PRO A 85 -19.07 -27.60 5.44
C PRO A 85 -18.75 -26.60 6.54
N ALA A 86 -17.45 -26.41 6.81
CA ALA A 86 -17.00 -25.38 7.74
C ALA A 86 -17.42 -24.02 7.19
N GLN A 87 -18.36 -23.38 7.90
CA GLN A 87 -18.74 -22.00 7.66
C GLN A 87 -17.49 -21.13 7.70
N GLY A 88 -17.20 -20.45 6.61
CA GLY A 88 -16.04 -19.58 6.45
C GLY A 88 -16.11 -18.39 7.42
N GLY A 89 -15.42 -18.50 8.54
CA GLY A 89 -15.08 -17.33 9.36
C GLY A 89 -14.21 -16.38 8.54
N GLY A 90 -14.76 -15.21 8.22
CA GLY A 90 -14.06 -14.14 7.52
C GLY A 90 -12.79 -13.75 8.26
N ARG A 91 -11.64 -14.22 7.77
CA ARG A 91 -10.33 -13.87 8.29
C ARG A 91 -9.75 -12.75 7.44
N ALA A 92 -9.35 -11.68 8.11
CA ALA A 92 -8.61 -10.55 7.56
C ALA A 92 -7.31 -11.07 6.91
N GLY A 93 -7.33 -11.20 5.59
CA GLY A 93 -6.22 -11.67 4.78
C GLY A 93 -5.43 -10.52 4.18
N SER A 94 -4.11 -10.62 4.17
CA SER A 94 -3.21 -9.73 3.43
C SER A 94 -3.54 -9.63 1.95
N MET A 95 -3.50 -8.44 1.34
CA MET A 95 -3.78 -8.30 -0.10
C MET A 95 -2.86 -9.19 -0.96
N LEU A 96 -1.56 -9.24 -0.62
CA LEU A 96 -0.60 -10.15 -1.28
C LEU A 96 -0.86 -11.63 -0.96
N ILE A 97 -1.26 -11.97 0.27
CA ILE A 97 -1.59 -13.37 0.62
C ILE A 97 -2.87 -13.81 -0.08
N GLU A 98 -3.89 -12.94 -0.15
CA GLU A 98 -5.14 -13.19 -0.85
C GLU A 98 -4.89 -13.37 -2.34
N ARG A 99 -4.02 -12.53 -2.95
CA ARG A 99 -3.61 -12.74 -4.35
C ARG A 99 -2.85 -14.06 -4.53
N ALA A 100 -2.02 -14.46 -3.57
CA ALA A 100 -1.26 -15.71 -3.59
C ALA A 100 -2.14 -16.96 -3.40
N GLN A 101 -3.44 -16.84 -3.11
CA GLN A 101 -4.36 -17.98 -3.12
C GLN A 101 -4.65 -18.47 -4.55
N PHE A 102 -4.59 -17.57 -5.53
CA PHE A 102 -4.83 -17.86 -6.94
C PHE A 102 -3.53 -18.19 -7.69
N ALA A 103 -3.66 -18.92 -8.80
CA ALA A 103 -2.58 -19.21 -9.71
C ALA A 103 -2.07 -17.95 -10.44
N LEU A 104 -1.00 -18.12 -11.23
CA LEU A 104 -0.42 -17.03 -12.01
C LEU A 104 -1.45 -16.42 -12.96
N ASN A 105 -2.26 -17.27 -13.62
CA ASN A 105 -3.33 -16.86 -14.52
C ASN A 105 -2.83 -15.85 -15.57
N LYS A 106 -1.75 -16.22 -16.29
CA LYS A 106 -1.03 -15.34 -17.24
C LYS A 106 -1.94 -14.64 -18.26
N LYS A 107 -3.05 -15.29 -18.63
CA LYS A 107 -4.09 -14.77 -19.53
C LYS A 107 -4.66 -13.40 -19.07
N ILE A 108 -4.63 -13.09 -17.77
CA ILE A 108 -5.11 -11.81 -17.21
C ILE A 108 -4.27 -10.63 -17.73
N TYR A 109 -2.96 -10.83 -17.87
CA TYR A 109 -2.00 -9.78 -18.21
C TYR A 109 -1.71 -9.71 -19.72
N ASP A 110 -2.23 -10.64 -20.51
CA ASP A 110 -2.07 -10.69 -21.96
C ASP A 110 -3.18 -9.86 -22.64
N PRO A 111 -2.85 -8.82 -23.42
CA PRO A 111 -3.85 -8.08 -24.21
C PRO A 111 -4.65 -8.93 -25.20
N GLN A 112 -4.13 -10.08 -25.64
CA GLN A 112 -4.88 -11.00 -26.49
C GLN A 112 -5.68 -12.04 -25.69
N GLY A 113 -5.52 -12.11 -24.37
CA GLY A 113 -6.11 -13.15 -23.54
C GLY A 113 -7.65 -13.19 -23.62
N PHE A 114 -8.30 -12.05 -23.46
CA PHE A 114 -9.77 -11.94 -23.41
C PHE A 114 -10.35 -11.10 -24.55
N LYS A 115 -9.58 -10.82 -25.60
CA LYS A 115 -9.94 -9.90 -26.68
C LYS A 115 -11.29 -10.19 -27.35
N ASP A 116 -11.66 -11.47 -27.50
CA ASP A 116 -12.95 -11.85 -28.11
C ASP A 116 -14.14 -11.77 -27.13
N GLN A 117 -13.87 -11.54 -25.84
CA GLN A 117 -14.86 -11.50 -24.76
C GLN A 117 -15.10 -10.08 -24.20
N ILE A 118 -14.15 -9.17 -24.38
CA ILE A 118 -14.24 -7.78 -23.91
C ILE A 118 -14.22 -6.81 -25.09
N ASP A 119 -15.13 -5.85 -25.08
CA ASP A 119 -15.09 -4.70 -25.99
C ASP A 119 -14.18 -3.62 -25.40
N PHE A 120 -12.88 -3.95 -25.27
CA PHE A 120 -11.88 -3.08 -24.66
C PHE A 120 -10.49 -3.33 -25.27
N GLU A 121 -9.75 -2.26 -25.55
CA GLU A 121 -8.38 -2.33 -26.04
C GLU A 121 -7.39 -2.43 -24.86
N GLY A 122 -6.99 -3.66 -24.52
CA GLY A 122 -6.01 -3.92 -23.46
C GLY A 122 -6.13 -5.33 -22.89
N SER A 123 -5.37 -5.59 -21.83
CA SER A 123 -5.48 -6.83 -21.06
C SER A 123 -6.72 -6.84 -20.16
N TRP A 124 -7.03 -8.01 -19.59
CA TRP A 124 -8.10 -8.13 -18.60
C TRP A 124 -7.82 -7.27 -17.36
N LEU A 125 -6.56 -7.17 -16.95
CA LEU A 125 -6.15 -6.28 -15.86
C LEU A 125 -6.37 -4.81 -16.21
N ASP A 126 -6.05 -4.39 -17.44
CA ASP A 126 -6.23 -2.99 -17.88
C ASP A 126 -7.71 -2.60 -17.85
N TRP A 127 -8.60 -3.50 -18.27
CA TRP A 127 -10.04 -3.29 -18.17
C TRP A 127 -10.51 -3.16 -16.71
N PHE A 128 -10.03 -4.05 -15.82
CA PHE A 128 -10.34 -3.99 -14.38
C PHE A 128 -9.89 -2.67 -13.75
N LEU A 129 -8.69 -2.21 -14.07
CA LEU A 129 -8.17 -0.91 -13.62
C LEU A 129 -9.04 0.22 -14.16
N PHE A 130 -9.32 0.24 -15.46
CA PHE A 130 -10.12 1.28 -16.11
C PHE A 130 -11.52 1.42 -15.50
N GLU A 131 -12.27 0.32 -15.35
CA GLU A 131 -13.62 0.36 -14.80
C GLU A 131 -13.64 0.77 -13.33
N THR A 132 -12.70 0.24 -12.55
CA THR A 132 -12.57 0.58 -11.12
C THR A 132 -12.21 2.05 -10.94
N GLU A 133 -11.24 2.55 -11.71
CA GLU A 133 -10.82 3.96 -11.67
C GLU A 133 -11.90 4.89 -12.22
N SER A 134 -12.67 4.46 -13.23
CA SER A 134 -13.81 5.21 -13.75
C SER A 134 -14.89 5.41 -12.68
N PHE A 135 -15.19 4.36 -11.91
CA PHE A 135 -16.08 4.48 -10.76
C PHE A 135 -15.51 5.42 -9.69
N HIS A 136 -14.23 5.26 -9.33
CA HIS A 136 -13.59 6.10 -8.33
C HIS A 136 -13.45 7.57 -8.74
N ALA A 137 -13.23 7.84 -10.03
CA ALA A 137 -13.15 9.20 -10.59
C ALA A 137 -14.49 9.94 -10.42
N LYS A 138 -15.62 9.26 -10.72
CA LYS A 138 -16.97 9.78 -10.46
C LYS A 138 -17.17 10.14 -8.98
N ALA A 139 -16.55 9.38 -8.08
CA ALA A 139 -16.58 9.60 -6.64
C ALA A 139 -15.55 10.64 -6.11
N ARG A 140 -14.82 11.35 -6.99
CA ARG A 140 -13.76 12.34 -6.69
C ARG A 140 -12.47 11.77 -6.11
N ARG A 141 -12.13 10.50 -6.36
CA ARG A 141 -10.89 9.93 -5.80
C ARG A 141 -9.62 10.65 -6.26
N PHE A 142 -9.59 11.07 -7.52
CA PHE A 142 -8.39 11.62 -8.17
C PHE A 142 -8.41 13.15 -8.32
N THR A 143 -9.44 13.83 -7.83
CA THR A 143 -9.64 15.26 -8.07
C THR A 143 -9.90 16.00 -6.78
N ARG A 144 -9.30 17.19 -6.65
CA ARG A 144 -9.56 18.12 -5.56
C ARG A 144 -9.75 19.55 -6.07
N LYS A 145 -10.21 20.39 -5.16
CA LYS A 145 -10.14 21.84 -5.28
C LYS A 145 -9.11 22.34 -4.26
N ASP A 146 -8.21 23.16 -4.73
CA ASP A 146 -7.25 23.83 -3.87
C ASP A 146 -7.94 24.96 -3.10
N THR A 147 -7.66 25.07 -1.80
CA THR A 147 -8.14 26.21 -1.01
C THR A 147 -7.44 27.48 -1.50
N GLU A 148 -8.13 28.31 -2.28
CA GLU A 148 -7.64 29.66 -2.59
C GLU A 148 -7.26 30.34 -1.27
N ALA A 149 -6.02 30.84 -1.16
CA ALA A 149 -5.59 31.63 -0.02
C ALA A 149 -6.65 32.71 0.22
N ALA A 150 -7.31 32.66 1.38
CA ALA A 150 -8.52 33.42 1.67
C ALA A 150 -8.36 34.92 1.33
N VAL A 151 -8.88 35.34 0.18
CA VAL A 151 -9.26 36.74 -0.05
C VAL A 151 -10.68 36.85 0.46
N SER A 152 -10.81 37.23 1.73
CA SER A 152 -12.08 37.41 2.42
C SER A 152 -12.86 38.58 1.83
N ASP A 153 -13.68 38.33 0.81
CA ASP A 153 -14.70 39.28 0.36
C ASP A 153 -16.10 38.79 0.80
N PRO A 154 -16.66 39.36 1.87
CA PRO A 154 -17.93 38.91 2.45
C PRO A 154 -19.14 39.06 1.51
N ALA A 155 -19.00 39.79 0.39
CA ALA A 155 -20.06 39.94 -0.61
C ALA A 155 -20.31 38.67 -1.45
N LYS A 156 -19.32 37.78 -1.60
CA LYS A 156 -19.44 36.58 -2.46
C LYS A 156 -20.15 35.41 -1.77
N VAL A 157 -20.11 35.35 -0.44
CA VAL A 157 -20.66 34.25 0.36
C VAL A 157 -22.20 34.21 0.33
N ALA A 158 -22.85 35.37 0.21
CA ALA A 158 -24.32 35.47 0.15
C ALA A 158 -24.92 35.03 -1.19
N ALA A 159 -24.14 35.02 -2.29
CA ALA A 159 -24.62 34.68 -3.62
C ALA A 159 -24.60 33.17 -3.94
N GLN A 160 -23.95 32.35 -3.09
CA GLN A 160 -23.75 30.92 -3.32
C GLN A 160 -24.90 30.01 -2.85
N GLN A 161 -25.92 30.53 -2.17
CA GLN A 161 -26.99 29.72 -1.56
C GLN A 161 -28.20 29.44 -2.48
N ALA A 162 -28.11 29.72 -3.78
CA ALA A 162 -29.22 29.55 -4.73
C ALA A 162 -28.79 29.03 -6.12
N GLU A 163 -27.99 27.97 -6.18
CA GLU A 163 -27.63 27.32 -7.46
C GLU A 163 -28.36 25.98 -7.62
N THR A 164 -29.04 25.80 -8.76
CA THR A 164 -29.68 24.57 -9.21
C THR A 164 -28.63 23.50 -9.57
N GLU A 165 -28.98 22.21 -9.44
CA GLU A 165 -28.10 21.05 -9.71
C GLU A 165 -27.40 21.11 -11.09
N GLU A 166 -28.10 21.59 -12.11
CA GLU A 166 -27.55 21.74 -13.48
C GLU A 166 -26.44 22.81 -13.55
N ARG A 167 -26.60 23.92 -12.82
CA ARG A 167 -25.55 24.96 -12.70
C ARG A 167 -24.37 24.48 -11.87
N LEU A 168 -24.61 23.66 -10.84
CA LEU A 168 -23.55 23.03 -10.05
C LEU A 168 -22.73 22.05 -10.91
N GLN A 169 -23.39 21.28 -11.79
CA GLN A 169 -22.73 20.38 -12.74
C GLN A 169 -21.91 21.16 -13.78
N GLU A 170 -22.47 22.21 -14.38
CA GLU A 170 -21.76 23.06 -15.34
C GLU A 170 -20.57 23.80 -14.69
N LYS A 171 -20.71 24.21 -13.43
CA LYS A 171 -19.65 24.85 -12.65
C LYS A 171 -18.57 23.87 -12.21
N CYS A 172 -18.92 22.62 -11.86
CA CYS A 172 -17.95 21.55 -11.62
C CYS A 172 -17.15 21.21 -12.89
N ALA A 173 -17.79 21.21 -14.07
CA ALA A 173 -17.12 21.00 -15.35
C ALA A 173 -16.16 22.14 -15.73
N ARG A 174 -16.40 23.37 -15.23
CA ARG A 174 -15.61 24.57 -15.55
C ARG A 174 -14.55 24.91 -14.49
N THR A 175 -14.62 24.30 -13.31
CA THR A 175 -13.63 24.47 -12.25
C THR A 175 -12.37 23.70 -12.62
N LYS A 176 -11.19 24.33 -12.60
CA LYS A 176 -9.91 23.64 -12.76
C LYS A 176 -9.71 22.68 -11.58
N LEU A 177 -10.10 21.42 -11.77
CA LEU A 177 -9.87 20.36 -10.80
C LEU A 177 -8.39 19.99 -10.85
N THR A 178 -7.72 20.01 -9.71
CA THR A 178 -6.33 19.56 -9.59
C THR A 178 -6.29 18.10 -9.16
N PRO A 179 -5.25 17.33 -9.55
CA PRO A 179 -5.08 15.97 -9.08
C PRO A 179 -5.03 15.89 -7.55
N SER A 180 -5.65 14.86 -6.98
CA SER A 180 -5.54 14.55 -5.55
C SER A 180 -4.09 14.25 -5.19
N PRO A 181 -3.56 14.74 -4.05
CA PRO A 181 -2.13 14.68 -3.75
C PRO A 181 -1.65 13.26 -3.38
N ASP A 182 -2.56 12.35 -2.99
CA ASP A 182 -2.20 11.00 -2.54
C ASP A 182 -2.75 9.86 -3.41
N GLU A 183 -3.50 10.15 -4.48
CA GLU A 183 -4.14 9.13 -5.33
C GLU A 183 -3.79 9.35 -6.80
N HIS A 184 -3.16 8.33 -7.42
CA HIS A 184 -2.63 8.40 -8.78
C HIS A 184 -3.27 7.30 -9.63
N PRO A 185 -4.02 7.62 -10.69
CA PRO A 185 -4.62 6.60 -11.53
C PRO A 185 -3.58 5.93 -12.44
N PHE A 186 -3.77 4.64 -12.70
CA PHE A 186 -3.03 3.89 -13.73
C PHE A 186 -3.54 4.24 -15.13
N THR A 187 -4.83 4.52 -15.24
CA THR A 187 -5.47 5.03 -16.45
C THR A 187 -5.13 6.52 -16.63
N PRO A 188 -4.78 6.96 -17.85
CA PRO A 188 -4.65 8.38 -18.15
C PRO A 188 -5.92 9.15 -17.76
N ILE A 189 -5.74 10.28 -17.06
CA ILE A 189 -6.86 11.05 -16.49
C ILE A 189 -7.83 11.56 -17.55
N GLU A 190 -7.36 11.74 -18.78
CA GLU A 190 -8.15 12.19 -19.93
C GLU A 190 -9.18 11.15 -20.38
N LYS A 191 -8.96 9.87 -20.04
CA LYS A 191 -9.89 8.77 -20.32
C LYS A 191 -10.91 8.57 -19.20
N LEU A 192 -10.72 9.20 -18.04
CA LEU A 192 -11.58 9.03 -16.88
C LEU A 192 -12.76 10.01 -16.89
N PRO A 193 -13.93 9.60 -16.41
CA PRO A 193 -15.10 10.46 -16.31
C PRO A 193 -14.90 11.57 -15.28
N SER A 194 -15.55 12.72 -15.50
CA SER A 194 -15.55 13.81 -14.54
C SER A 194 -16.28 13.43 -13.24
N PRO A 195 -15.89 14.01 -12.09
CA PRO A 195 -16.56 13.73 -10.83
C PRO A 195 -18.03 14.18 -10.83
N ILE A 196 -18.90 13.36 -10.24
CA ILE A 196 -20.33 13.65 -10.09
C ILE A 196 -20.57 14.51 -8.84
N ILE A 197 -19.76 14.28 -7.81
CA ILE A 197 -19.88 14.96 -6.52
C ILE A 197 -19.09 16.28 -6.58
N ALA A 198 -19.57 17.32 -5.89
CA ALA A 198 -18.92 18.64 -5.85
C ALA A 198 -17.50 18.55 -5.30
N ALA A 199 -16.52 19.30 -5.84
CA ALA A 199 -15.12 19.17 -5.42
C ALA A 199 -14.91 19.43 -3.91
N GLN A 200 -14.06 18.62 -3.26
CA GLN A 200 -13.66 18.84 -1.88
C GLN A 200 -12.42 19.74 -1.83
N GLU A 201 -12.40 20.64 -0.84
CA GLU A 201 -11.28 21.52 -0.58
C GLU A 201 -10.21 20.81 0.24
N PHE A 202 -8.96 20.92 -0.21
CA PHE A 202 -7.79 20.36 0.48
C PHE A 202 -6.77 21.46 0.76
N PRO A 203 -6.03 21.37 1.88
CA PRO A 203 -4.90 22.24 2.09
C PRO A 203 -3.83 22.04 1.02
N HIS A 204 -3.11 23.11 0.70
CA HIS A 204 -1.92 23.06 -0.14
C HIS A 204 -0.77 22.37 0.62
N LEU A 205 -0.68 21.05 0.48
CA LEU A 205 0.32 20.22 1.16
C LEU A 205 1.58 20.01 0.32
N LEU A 206 1.42 19.77 -0.98
CA LEU A 206 2.51 19.50 -1.91
C LEU A 206 2.69 20.68 -2.87
N HIS A 207 3.91 20.85 -3.38
CA HIS A 207 4.22 21.79 -4.45
C HIS A 207 3.62 21.30 -5.75
N GLU A 208 2.62 22.04 -6.26
CA GLU A 208 1.82 21.61 -7.41
C GLU A 208 2.68 21.30 -8.65
N PRO A 209 3.63 22.15 -9.08
CA PRO A 209 4.49 21.85 -10.22
C PRO A 209 5.23 20.52 -10.11
N SER A 210 5.69 20.14 -8.91
CA SER A 210 6.35 18.84 -8.69
C SER A 210 5.36 17.69 -8.65
N ALA A 211 4.23 17.87 -7.95
CA ALA A 211 3.25 16.81 -7.73
C ALA A 211 2.55 16.37 -9.02
N VAL A 212 2.37 17.28 -9.98
CA VAL A 212 1.73 16.97 -11.28
C VAL A 212 2.75 16.65 -12.38
N HIS A 213 4.05 16.70 -12.09
CA HIS A 213 5.07 16.48 -13.09
C HIS A 213 5.05 15.03 -13.61
N PRO A 214 5.18 14.79 -14.93
CA PRO A 214 5.13 13.42 -15.46
C PRO A 214 6.18 12.46 -14.90
N SER A 215 7.33 12.96 -14.41
CA SER A 215 8.36 12.12 -13.80
C SER A 215 7.95 11.53 -12.45
N THR A 216 7.12 12.23 -11.66
CA THR A 216 6.73 11.77 -10.33
C THR A 216 5.67 10.67 -10.37
N ASN A 217 4.93 10.54 -11.48
CA ASN A 217 4.00 9.44 -11.67
C ASN A 217 4.71 8.17 -12.19
N VAL A 218 4.97 7.25 -11.26
CA VAL A 218 5.68 6.00 -11.53
C VAL A 218 4.74 4.79 -11.72
N ASN A 219 3.43 5.00 -11.88
CA ASN A 219 2.45 3.91 -11.99
C ASN A 219 2.77 2.89 -13.11
N LYS A 220 3.32 3.34 -14.24
CA LYS A 220 3.75 2.42 -15.32
C LYS A 220 4.85 1.47 -14.87
N ARG A 221 5.84 1.98 -14.12
CA ARG A 221 6.91 1.18 -13.52
C ARG A 221 6.34 0.25 -12.46
N ILE A 222 5.36 0.72 -11.67
CA ILE A 222 4.65 -0.10 -10.67
C ILE A 222 3.95 -1.29 -11.32
N LEU A 223 3.20 -1.05 -12.39
CA LEU A 223 2.50 -2.09 -13.13
C LEU A 223 3.47 -3.13 -13.70
N ASP A 224 4.56 -2.66 -14.29
CA ASP A 224 5.59 -3.52 -14.90
C ASP A 224 6.22 -4.48 -13.87
N PHE A 225 6.76 -3.96 -12.75
CA PHE A 225 7.38 -4.84 -11.75
C PHE A 225 6.34 -5.68 -11.00
N TYR A 226 5.10 -5.21 -10.87
CA TYR A 226 4.02 -6.01 -10.29
C TYR A 226 3.79 -7.29 -11.11
N ILE A 227 3.58 -7.13 -12.42
CA ILE A 227 3.29 -8.25 -13.33
C ILE A 227 4.53 -9.15 -13.51
N ASN A 228 5.72 -8.57 -13.64
CA ASN A 228 6.93 -9.32 -14.01
C ASN A 228 7.70 -9.90 -12.81
N HIS A 229 7.50 -9.37 -11.60
CA HIS A 229 8.29 -9.76 -10.42
C HIS A 229 7.42 -10.14 -9.21
N ILE A 230 6.40 -9.34 -8.86
CA ILE A 230 5.56 -9.65 -7.70
C ILE A 230 4.72 -10.90 -7.95
N VAL A 231 3.89 -10.87 -9.00
CA VAL A 231 2.92 -11.93 -9.26
C VAL A 231 3.65 -13.28 -9.45
N PRO A 232 4.71 -13.40 -10.26
CA PRO A 232 5.48 -14.63 -10.36
C PRO A 232 6.08 -15.02 -9.01
N GLY A 233 6.67 -14.06 -8.26
CA GLY A 233 7.31 -14.33 -6.98
C GLY A 233 6.39 -14.90 -5.89
N ILE A 234 5.09 -14.59 -5.94
CA ILE A 234 4.08 -15.09 -4.98
C ILE A 234 3.22 -16.24 -5.51
N THR A 235 3.16 -16.45 -6.83
CA THR A 235 2.29 -17.48 -7.45
C THR A 235 3.04 -18.64 -8.09
N GLU A 236 4.30 -18.45 -8.50
CA GLU A 236 5.12 -19.54 -9.03
C GLU A 236 5.45 -20.51 -7.91
N VAL A 237 5.31 -21.79 -8.25
CA VAL A 237 5.57 -22.88 -7.33
C VAL A 237 6.78 -23.64 -7.82
N PRO A 238 7.87 -23.73 -7.03
CA PRO A 238 9.03 -24.51 -7.42
C PRO A 238 8.64 -25.98 -7.70
N PRO A 239 9.21 -26.61 -8.75
CA PRO A 239 8.97 -28.03 -9.03
C PRO A 239 9.32 -28.89 -7.82
N GLY A 240 8.39 -29.72 -7.35
CA GLY A 240 8.59 -30.64 -6.22
C GLY A 240 8.33 -30.06 -4.83
N SER A 241 7.80 -28.82 -4.71
CA SER A 241 7.42 -28.28 -3.39
C SER A 241 6.12 -28.91 -2.86
N PRO A 242 5.89 -28.96 -1.53
CA PRO A 242 4.62 -29.40 -0.94
C PRO A 242 3.41 -28.57 -1.41
N LYS A 243 3.63 -27.33 -1.84
CA LYS A 243 2.61 -26.44 -2.41
C LYS A 243 2.20 -26.87 -3.83
N THR A 244 3.09 -27.54 -4.57
CA THR A 244 2.84 -28.05 -5.92
C THR A 244 1.74 -29.11 -5.90
N SER A 245 1.81 -30.06 -4.98
CA SER A 245 0.81 -31.13 -4.85
C SER A 245 -0.58 -30.62 -4.42
N ARG A 246 -0.63 -29.56 -3.59
CA ARG A 246 -1.88 -28.98 -3.10
C ARG A 246 -2.62 -28.15 -4.16
N ARG A 247 -1.88 -27.52 -5.09
CA ARG A 247 -2.45 -26.79 -6.24
C ARG A 247 -2.79 -27.70 -7.42
N LEU A 248 -2.01 -28.75 -7.67
CA LEU A 248 -2.34 -29.77 -8.68
C LEU A 248 -3.65 -30.52 -8.39
N SER A 249 -4.07 -30.60 -7.12
CA SER A 249 -5.35 -31.26 -6.78
C SER A 249 -6.58 -30.40 -7.08
N SER A 250 -6.42 -29.10 -7.30
CA SER A 250 -7.52 -28.13 -7.46
C SER A 250 -7.55 -27.43 -8.83
N SER A 251 -6.39 -27.19 -9.43
CA SER A 251 -6.24 -26.75 -10.82
C SER A 251 -6.06 -27.99 -11.69
N GLY A 252 -6.68 -28.04 -12.88
CA GLY A 252 -6.61 -29.18 -13.79
C GLY A 252 -5.20 -29.46 -14.36
N SER A 253 -5.09 -29.58 -15.67
CA SER A 253 -3.82 -29.97 -16.33
C SER A 253 -2.69 -28.93 -16.25
N ASN A 254 -2.96 -27.68 -15.86
CA ASN A 254 -1.97 -26.60 -15.80
C ASN A 254 -1.90 -25.94 -14.41
N PRO A 255 -0.89 -26.23 -13.57
CA PRO A 255 -0.81 -25.70 -12.21
C PRO A 255 -0.63 -24.17 -12.12
N LEU A 256 -0.37 -23.50 -13.25
CA LEU A 256 -0.23 -22.04 -13.36
C LEU A 256 -1.54 -21.35 -13.78
N ASP A 257 -2.59 -22.11 -14.09
CA ASP A 257 -3.91 -21.58 -14.43
C ASP A 257 -4.99 -22.34 -13.64
N ASP A 258 -5.70 -21.62 -12.78
CA ASP A 258 -6.80 -22.17 -11.98
C ASP A 258 -8.18 -21.69 -12.45
N GLY A 259 -8.25 -20.91 -13.53
CA GLY A 259 -9.48 -20.36 -14.09
C GLY A 259 -10.11 -19.21 -13.29
N ASN A 260 -9.56 -18.81 -12.14
CA ASN A 260 -10.13 -17.76 -11.29
C ASN A 260 -9.68 -16.35 -11.73
N TYR A 261 -9.91 -16.02 -13.00
CA TYR A 261 -9.44 -14.77 -13.60
C TYR A 261 -10.03 -13.50 -12.96
N GLY A 262 -11.33 -13.53 -12.59
CA GLY A 262 -11.99 -12.39 -11.95
C GLY A 262 -11.52 -12.14 -10.52
N SER A 263 -11.40 -13.20 -9.71
CA SER A 263 -10.93 -13.10 -8.33
C SER A 263 -9.48 -12.62 -8.27
N ALA A 264 -8.61 -13.16 -9.12
CA ALA A 264 -7.22 -12.75 -9.22
C ALA A 264 -7.09 -11.28 -9.65
N ALA A 265 -7.80 -10.85 -10.71
CA ALA A 265 -7.77 -9.46 -11.19
C ALA A 265 -8.29 -8.46 -10.15
N THR A 266 -9.33 -8.81 -9.39
CA THR A 266 -9.84 -7.97 -8.29
C THR A 266 -8.77 -7.74 -7.23
N ARG A 267 -8.03 -8.80 -6.85
CA ARG A 267 -6.92 -8.66 -5.89
C ARG A 267 -5.72 -7.92 -6.47
N ASP A 268 -5.45 -8.08 -7.76
CA ASP A 268 -4.40 -7.31 -8.44
C ASP A 268 -4.66 -5.80 -8.34
N VAL A 269 -5.89 -5.35 -8.59
CA VAL A 269 -6.28 -3.93 -8.49
C VAL A 269 -6.08 -3.40 -7.06
N GLU A 270 -6.48 -4.16 -6.04
CA GLU A 270 -6.30 -3.76 -4.63
C GLU A 270 -4.81 -3.58 -4.28
N VAL A 271 -3.97 -4.54 -4.67
CA VAL A 271 -2.53 -4.47 -4.40
C VAL A 271 -1.88 -3.31 -5.17
N LEU A 272 -2.23 -3.12 -6.45
CA LEU A 272 -1.69 -2.04 -7.27
C LEU A 272 -2.04 -0.66 -6.71
N GLN A 273 -3.28 -0.45 -6.25
CA GLN A 273 -3.69 0.80 -5.61
C GLN A 273 -2.93 1.04 -4.29
N ALA A 274 -2.74 -0.02 -3.47
CA ALA A 274 -1.99 0.09 -2.23
C ALA A 274 -0.51 0.39 -2.47
N LEU A 275 0.12 -0.26 -3.46
CA LEU A 275 1.50 0.00 -3.88
C LEU A 275 1.66 1.42 -4.40
N SER A 276 0.79 1.84 -5.33
CA SER A 276 0.78 3.19 -5.89
C SER A 276 0.72 4.23 -4.79
N ARG A 277 -0.25 4.12 -3.87
CA ARG A 277 -0.39 5.06 -2.76
C ARG A 277 0.85 5.09 -1.86
N ARG A 278 1.44 3.93 -1.53
CA ARG A 278 2.62 3.85 -0.66
C ARG A 278 3.87 4.46 -1.30
N ILE A 279 4.07 4.24 -2.59
CA ILE A 279 5.26 4.69 -3.32
C ILE A 279 5.16 6.20 -3.57
N HIS A 280 4.01 6.67 -4.07
CA HIS A 280 3.76 8.10 -4.27
C HIS A 280 3.68 8.89 -2.95
N PHE A 281 3.47 8.22 -1.81
CA PHE A 281 3.60 8.86 -0.49
C PHE A 281 5.01 9.44 -0.24
N GLY A 282 6.01 9.02 -1.03
CA GLY A 282 7.34 9.64 -1.07
C GLY A 282 7.29 11.15 -1.28
N MET A 283 6.32 11.70 -2.02
CA MET A 283 6.19 13.15 -2.20
C MET A 283 5.97 13.90 -0.87
N PHE A 284 5.15 13.37 0.03
CA PHE A 284 4.94 13.94 1.36
C PHE A 284 6.18 13.82 2.23
N VAL A 285 6.93 12.73 2.08
CA VAL A 285 8.22 12.52 2.77
C VAL A 285 9.23 13.57 2.32
N SER A 286 9.36 13.78 1.01
CA SER A 286 10.24 14.82 0.44
C SER A 286 9.84 16.22 0.86
N GLU A 287 8.55 16.55 0.82
CA GLU A 287 8.07 17.87 1.26
C GLU A 287 8.36 18.11 2.75
N SER A 288 8.12 17.12 3.61
CA SER A 288 8.43 17.20 5.04
C SER A 288 9.93 17.41 5.30
N LYS A 289 10.79 16.67 4.59
CA LYS A 289 12.25 16.80 4.66
C LYS A 289 12.72 18.18 4.17
N PHE A 290 12.22 18.62 3.02
CA PHE A 290 12.55 19.93 2.44
C PHE A 290 12.16 21.07 3.38
N ARG A 291 10.94 21.04 3.94
CA ARG A 291 10.47 22.04 4.91
C ARG A 291 11.33 22.09 6.18
N SER A 292 11.91 20.95 6.57
CA SER A 292 12.72 20.87 7.79
C SER A 292 14.12 21.47 7.62
N ALA A 293 14.73 21.33 6.43
CA ALA A 293 16.09 21.81 6.17
C ALA A 293 16.27 22.19 4.68
N PRO A 294 15.62 23.27 4.19
CA PRO A 294 15.58 23.55 2.76
C PRO A 294 16.95 23.90 2.18
N ALA A 295 17.83 24.54 2.96
CA ALA A 295 19.16 24.95 2.51
C ALA A 295 20.08 23.77 2.16
N ASP A 296 19.80 22.57 2.69
CA ASP A 296 20.56 21.37 2.36
C ASP A 296 20.20 20.85 0.97
N PHE A 297 18.96 21.07 0.50
CA PHE A 297 18.46 20.57 -0.78
C PHE A 297 18.64 21.56 -1.93
N ILE A 298 18.44 22.86 -1.67
CA ILE A 298 18.42 23.92 -2.71
C ILE A 298 19.66 23.90 -3.63
N PRO A 299 20.92 23.80 -3.12
CA PRO A 299 22.10 23.80 -3.98
C PRO A 299 22.15 22.62 -4.96
N HIS A 300 21.63 21.47 -4.56
CA HIS A 300 21.60 20.27 -5.39
C HIS A 300 20.47 20.30 -6.42
N ILE A 301 19.36 20.98 -6.11
CA ILE A 301 18.25 21.20 -7.04
C ILE A 301 18.64 22.22 -8.13
N GLN A 302 19.34 23.30 -7.75
CA GLN A 302 19.76 24.35 -8.68
C GLN A 302 20.98 23.98 -9.55
N ALA A 303 21.65 22.86 -9.28
CA ALA A 303 22.75 22.38 -10.11
C ALA A 303 22.26 22.03 -11.52
N GLN A 304 23.14 22.18 -12.53
CA GLN A 304 22.82 21.86 -13.93
C GLN A 304 23.77 20.76 -14.46
N PRO A 305 23.31 19.51 -14.68
CA PRO A 305 22.00 18.97 -14.30
C PRO A 305 21.83 18.87 -12.76
N PRO A 306 20.58 18.72 -12.27
CA PRO A 306 20.31 18.54 -10.84
C PRO A 306 21.09 17.35 -10.28
N ASN A 307 21.66 17.50 -9.08
CA ASN A 307 22.50 16.47 -8.47
C ASN A 307 21.63 15.42 -7.76
N THR A 308 21.02 14.54 -8.54
CA THR A 308 20.12 13.48 -8.06
C THR A 308 20.79 12.52 -7.08
N ALA A 309 22.09 12.24 -7.25
CA ALA A 309 22.84 11.34 -6.38
C ALA A 309 23.02 11.90 -4.95
N GLU A 310 23.34 13.19 -4.82
CA GLU A 310 23.42 13.83 -3.50
C GLU A 310 22.02 14.01 -2.89
N LEU A 311 20.99 14.31 -3.69
CA LEU A 311 19.60 14.34 -3.20
C LEU A 311 19.19 12.98 -2.63
N GLU A 312 19.48 11.87 -3.32
CA GLU A 312 19.21 10.52 -2.86
C GLU A 312 19.93 10.21 -1.53
N LYS A 313 21.18 10.64 -1.41
CA LYS A 313 21.97 10.47 -0.19
C LYS A 313 21.42 11.27 0.99
N LEU A 314 20.94 12.48 0.77
CA LEU A 314 20.32 13.32 1.80
C LEU A 314 19.00 12.72 2.32
N ILE A 315 18.21 12.11 1.45
CA ILE A 315 16.94 11.48 1.84
C ILE A 315 17.12 10.08 2.44
N THR A 316 18.22 9.39 2.13
CA THR A 316 18.50 8.02 2.54
C THR A 316 19.03 7.94 3.97
N LYS A 317 18.37 7.13 4.80
CA LYS A 317 18.82 6.79 6.16
C LYS A 317 18.92 5.26 6.27
N PRO A 318 20.11 4.66 6.05
CA PRO A 318 20.27 3.20 5.97
C PRO A 318 19.76 2.47 7.23
N GLU A 319 19.91 3.08 8.40
CA GLU A 319 19.41 2.50 9.64
C GLU A 319 17.88 2.37 9.69
N VAL A 320 17.17 3.32 9.08
CA VAL A 320 15.69 3.31 9.04
C VAL A 320 15.21 2.23 8.08
N GLU A 321 15.86 2.09 6.93
CA GLU A 321 15.58 1.02 5.95
C GLU A 321 15.84 -0.35 6.55
N ARG A 322 16.96 -0.53 7.25
CA ARG A 322 17.25 -1.80 7.95
C ARG A 322 16.20 -2.13 9.00
N LYS A 323 15.77 -1.14 9.81
CA LYS A 323 14.69 -1.33 10.80
C LYS A 323 13.36 -1.67 10.12
N LEU A 324 13.07 -1.07 8.97
CA LEU A 324 11.87 -1.37 8.18
C LEU A 324 11.89 -2.82 7.68
N LEU A 325 12.98 -3.31 7.09
CA LEU A 325 13.08 -4.69 6.62
C LEU A 325 12.97 -5.72 7.75
N VAL A 326 13.60 -5.45 8.90
CA VAL A 326 13.47 -6.30 10.10
C VAL A 326 12.03 -6.34 10.60
N ARG A 327 11.35 -5.18 10.67
CA ARG A 327 9.93 -5.11 11.04
C ARG A 327 9.08 -5.91 10.06
N LEU A 328 9.36 -5.80 8.77
CA LEU A 328 8.65 -6.50 7.72
C LEU A 328 8.73 -8.02 7.89
N GLY A 329 9.95 -8.54 8.09
CA GLY A 329 10.16 -9.97 8.30
C GLY A 329 9.45 -10.49 9.55
N ASN A 330 9.48 -9.71 10.64
CA ASN A 330 8.76 -10.06 11.86
C ASN A 330 7.24 -10.06 11.66
N LYS A 331 6.70 -9.07 10.94
CA LYS A 331 5.27 -9.02 10.61
C LYS A 331 4.87 -10.19 9.71
N ALA A 332 5.58 -10.42 8.61
CA ALA A 332 5.33 -11.54 7.71
C ALA A 332 5.38 -12.89 8.45
N ARG A 333 6.28 -13.05 9.43
CA ARG A 333 6.32 -14.25 10.29
C ARG A 333 5.06 -14.43 11.12
N VAL A 334 4.53 -13.37 11.73
CA VAL A 334 3.36 -13.46 12.62
C VAL A 334 2.08 -13.70 11.83
N TYR A 335 1.89 -12.95 10.75
CA TYR A 335 0.65 -12.98 9.97
C TYR A 335 0.63 -14.02 8.85
N GLY A 336 1.78 -14.54 8.43
CA GLY A 336 1.89 -15.60 7.44
C GLY A 336 1.57 -17.00 7.97
N CYS A 337 1.42 -17.14 9.29
CA CYS A 337 1.08 -18.39 9.96
C CYS A 337 -0.43 -18.71 9.85
N GLU A 338 -0.75 -20.00 9.81
CA GLU A 338 -2.12 -20.46 10.06
C GLU A 338 -2.36 -20.60 11.56
N MET A 339 -3.57 -20.23 12.00
CA MET A 339 -4.04 -20.43 13.36
C MET A 339 -5.13 -21.49 13.37
N ASP A 340 -5.11 -22.35 14.38
CA ASP A 340 -6.15 -23.35 14.62
C ASP A 340 -7.48 -22.70 15.07
N ALA A 341 -8.53 -23.51 15.21
CA ALA A 341 -9.84 -23.04 15.66
C ALA A 341 -9.82 -22.45 17.09
N ASN A 342 -8.78 -22.72 17.87
CA ASN A 342 -8.59 -22.23 19.23
C ASN A 342 -7.69 -20.98 19.27
N GLY A 343 -7.22 -20.49 18.12
CA GLY A 343 -6.36 -19.31 18.01
C GLY A 343 -4.87 -19.57 18.23
N HIS A 344 -4.42 -20.83 18.36
CA HIS A 344 -3.00 -21.14 18.47
C HIS A 344 -2.34 -21.13 17.10
N VAL A 345 -1.15 -20.54 17.03
CA VAL A 345 -0.30 -20.59 15.84
C VAL A 345 0.12 -22.03 15.59
N ILE A 346 -0.19 -22.55 14.40
CA ILE A 346 0.28 -23.86 13.97
C ILE A 346 1.77 -23.72 13.63
N PRO A 347 2.69 -24.40 14.33
CA PRO A 347 4.13 -24.22 14.16
C PRO A 347 4.70 -24.89 12.89
N ASP A 348 3.83 -25.29 11.95
CA ASP A 348 4.24 -25.93 10.70
C ASP A 348 4.66 -24.87 9.67
N ASP A 349 5.97 -24.69 9.53
CA ASP A 349 6.57 -23.78 8.54
C ASP A 349 6.19 -24.14 7.09
N SER A 350 5.77 -25.37 6.81
CA SER A 350 5.29 -25.79 5.48
C SER A 350 3.89 -25.28 5.13
N MET A 351 3.13 -24.80 6.12
CA MET A 351 1.79 -24.24 5.95
C MET A 351 1.77 -22.71 5.74
N ARG A 352 2.93 -22.04 5.76
CA ARG A 352 2.98 -20.59 5.54
C ARG A 352 2.47 -20.23 4.16
N LYS A 353 1.50 -19.31 4.11
CA LYS A 353 0.87 -18.89 2.85
C LYS A 353 1.85 -18.15 1.94
N ILE A 354 2.72 -17.32 2.51
CA ILE A 354 3.72 -16.53 1.79
C ILE A 354 5.15 -16.78 2.32
N ASP A 355 6.13 -16.71 1.43
CA ASP A 355 7.54 -16.75 1.83
C ASP A 355 7.97 -15.38 2.37
N ILE A 356 8.55 -15.38 3.57
CA ILE A 356 9.02 -14.18 4.27
C ILE A 356 10.13 -13.50 3.46
N GLU A 357 11.06 -14.29 2.89
CA GLU A 357 12.18 -13.71 2.15
C GLU A 357 11.68 -13.02 0.88
N GLN A 358 10.64 -13.57 0.23
CA GLN A 358 10.02 -12.94 -0.95
C GLN A 358 9.37 -11.59 -0.61
N VAL A 359 8.70 -11.46 0.55
CA VAL A 359 8.12 -10.18 0.99
C VAL A 359 9.21 -9.14 1.32
N VAL A 360 10.28 -9.57 2.01
CA VAL A 360 11.41 -8.70 2.35
C VAL A 360 12.16 -8.26 1.09
N ARG A 361 12.41 -9.19 0.18
CA ARG A 361 13.02 -8.93 -1.12
C ARG A 361 12.19 -7.97 -1.96
N LEU A 362 10.86 -8.15 -2.00
CA LEU A 362 9.99 -7.23 -2.71
C LEU A 362 10.18 -5.78 -2.26
N TYR A 363 10.19 -5.55 -0.94
CA TYR A 363 10.36 -4.20 -0.41
C TYR A 363 11.76 -3.65 -0.66
N ARG A 364 12.80 -4.46 -0.43
CA ARG A 364 14.21 -4.09 -0.60
C ARG A 364 14.53 -3.74 -2.06
N ASP A 365 14.08 -4.57 -2.99
CA ASP A 365 14.53 -4.51 -4.38
C ASP A 365 13.64 -3.57 -5.23
N TRP A 366 12.37 -3.35 -4.85
CA TRP A 366 11.40 -2.62 -5.68
C TRP A 366 10.71 -1.45 -4.97
N VAL A 367 10.05 -1.68 -3.82
CA VAL A 367 9.23 -0.64 -3.18
C VAL A 367 10.08 0.51 -2.65
N ILE A 368 11.18 0.21 -1.94
CA ILE A 368 12.06 1.24 -1.37
C ILE A 368 12.77 2.02 -2.49
N PRO A 369 13.44 1.38 -3.47
CA PRO A 369 14.10 2.11 -4.56
C PRO A 369 13.13 3.01 -5.33
N LEU A 370 11.96 2.50 -5.69
CA LEU A 370 11.00 3.31 -6.45
C LEU A 370 10.41 4.46 -5.62
N THR A 371 10.28 4.30 -4.31
CA THR A 371 9.91 5.41 -3.42
C THR A 371 11.00 6.50 -3.43
N LYS A 372 12.29 6.12 -3.45
CA LYS A 372 13.40 7.08 -3.53
C LYS A 372 13.39 7.84 -4.85
N ASP A 373 13.12 7.15 -5.95
CA ASP A 373 13.00 7.79 -7.26
C ASP A 373 11.92 8.89 -7.22
N VAL A 374 10.73 8.58 -6.69
CA VAL A 374 9.65 9.57 -6.50
C VAL A 374 10.09 10.71 -5.58
N GLU A 375 10.79 10.40 -4.48
CA GLU A 375 11.29 11.41 -3.54
C GLU A 375 12.25 12.39 -4.24
N VAL A 376 13.17 11.88 -5.07
CA VAL A 376 14.15 12.69 -5.81
C VAL A 376 13.48 13.47 -6.95
N ASP A 377 12.64 12.82 -7.75
CA ASP A 377 11.92 13.45 -8.86
C ASP A 377 11.04 14.62 -8.36
N TYR A 378 10.40 14.44 -7.20
CA TYR A 378 9.67 15.53 -6.55
C TYR A 378 10.58 16.70 -6.15
N LEU A 379 11.75 16.41 -5.55
CA LEU A 379 12.68 17.45 -5.11
C LEU A 379 13.29 18.23 -6.27
N VAL A 380 13.58 17.57 -7.40
CA VAL A 380 14.13 18.23 -8.60
C VAL A 380 13.21 19.34 -9.11
N HIS A 381 11.90 19.11 -9.08
CA HIS A 381 10.90 20.09 -9.53
C HIS A 381 10.42 21.03 -8.43
N ARG A 382 10.99 20.95 -7.21
CA ARG A 382 10.45 21.64 -6.03
C ARG A 382 10.60 23.15 -6.09
N LEU A 383 11.57 23.64 -6.86
CA LEU A 383 11.84 25.07 -7.03
C LEU A 383 11.17 25.65 -8.28
N ASP A 384 10.50 24.83 -9.08
CA ASP A 384 9.81 25.29 -10.30
C ASP A 384 8.70 26.28 -9.93
N GLY A 385 8.76 27.50 -10.48
CA GLY A 385 7.79 28.56 -10.19
C GLY A 385 7.93 29.23 -8.82
N VAL A 386 8.99 28.94 -8.05
CA VAL A 386 9.28 29.64 -6.79
C VAL A 386 10.11 30.91 -7.05
N SER A 387 9.77 32.02 -6.38
CA SER A 387 10.49 33.29 -6.54
C SER A 387 11.89 33.23 -5.91
N GLN A 388 12.86 33.96 -6.47
CA GLN A 388 14.23 33.97 -5.95
C GLN A 388 14.30 34.51 -4.51
N GLU A 389 13.45 35.48 -4.16
CA GLU A 389 13.37 36.04 -2.81
C GLU A 389 12.93 34.98 -1.78
N GLN A 390 12.09 34.03 -2.19
CA GLN A 390 11.68 32.92 -1.34
C GLN A 390 12.80 31.90 -1.16
N ILE A 391 13.55 31.60 -2.23
CA ILE A 391 14.73 30.72 -2.17
C ILE A 391 15.78 31.32 -1.23
N ASP A 392 16.06 32.61 -1.35
CA ASP A 392 17.04 33.30 -0.51
C ASP A 392 16.63 33.29 0.97
N ARG A 393 15.33 33.44 1.27
CA ARG A 393 14.80 33.30 2.64
C ARG A 393 15.03 31.90 3.20
N TRP A 394 14.81 30.86 2.41
CA TRP A 394 15.05 29.47 2.83
C TRP A 394 16.54 29.18 3.06
N MET A 395 17.42 29.75 2.23
CA MET A 395 18.87 29.64 2.39
C MET A 395 19.38 30.35 3.66
N GLN A 396 18.64 31.34 4.18
CA GLN A 396 18.97 32.04 5.42
C GLN A 396 18.47 31.31 6.68
N THR A 397 17.48 30.41 6.55
CA THR A 397 16.81 29.81 7.71
C THR A 397 17.67 28.78 8.45
N ASN A 398 18.61 28.12 7.77
CA ASN A 398 19.53 27.14 8.37
C ASN A 398 20.80 27.76 9.01
N LYS A 399 20.88 29.11 9.13
CA LYS A 399 22.09 29.80 9.64
C LYS A 399 22.10 30.08 11.15
N TYR A 400 21.14 29.58 11.93
CA TYR A 400 21.06 29.83 13.38
C TYR A 400 20.96 28.56 14.20
#